data_AF-A0A932LHY0-F1
#
_entry.id   AF-A0A932LHY0-F1
#
_cell.length_a   1.000
_cell.length_b   1.000
_cell.length_c   1.000
_cell.angle_alpha   90.00
_cell.angle_beta   90.00
_cell.angle_gamma   90.00
#
_symmetry.space_group_name_H-M   'P 1'
#
loop_
_entity.id
_entity.type
_entity.pdbx_description
1 polymer ?
#
loop_
_entity_poly.entity_id
_entity_poly.type
_entity_poly.pdbx_seq_one_letter_code
_entity_poly.pdbx_strand_id
1 'polypeptide(L)' 'MKDIHRAPVSSTSQTVQLDKSKVRIEGQPKETGRLRELIAQRAYAKWIAGGRRTDSAVQDWLQAEAEIKAEIRRGRRLHA' A
#
# COMPACT_ATOMS: atom_id res chain seq x y z
N MET A 1 -33.51 23.01 49.89
CA MET A 1 -33.31 22.32 48.60
C MET A 1 -32.12 21.38 48.77
N LYS A 2 -32.36 20.09 48.56
CA LYS A 2 -31.36 19.02 48.43
C LYS A 2 -30.72 19.23 47.02
N ASP A 3 -29.47 18.91 46.71
CA ASP A 3 -28.84 17.60 46.76
C ASP A 3 -27.30 17.71 46.62
N ILE A 4 -26.65 16.67 47.15
CA ILE A 4 -25.24 16.27 47.06
C ILE A 4 -24.93 15.99 45.55
N HIS A 5 -23.72 16.14 45.01
CA HIS A 5 -22.82 15.03 44.72
C HIS A 5 -21.56 15.52 43.97
N ARG A 6 -20.41 15.23 44.57
CA ARG A 6 -19.07 15.18 43.97
C ARG A 6 -19.08 14.22 42.77
N ALA A 7 -18.62 14.66 41.60
CA ALA A 7 -18.18 13.79 40.52
C ALA A 7 -16.67 14.02 40.27
N PRO A 8 -15.84 12.97 40.29
CA PRO A 8 -14.41 13.07 40.01
C PRO A 8 -14.12 13.00 38.51
N VAL A 9 -12.94 13.52 38.16
CA VAL A 9 -12.12 13.31 36.96
C VAL A 9 -12.74 12.55 35.77
N SER A 10 -12.74 13.20 34.62
CA SER A 10 -12.45 12.51 33.35
C SER A 10 -11.85 13.53 32.40
N SER A 11 -10.52 13.63 32.48
CA SER A 11 -9.68 14.13 31.39
C SER A 11 -9.85 13.17 30.21
N THR A 12 -10.91 13.35 29.44
CA THR A 12 -11.11 12.63 28.19
C THR A 12 -10.41 13.43 27.10
N SER A 13 -9.09 13.31 27.08
CA SER A 13 -8.29 13.56 25.88
C SER A 13 -8.69 12.54 24.82
N GLN A 14 -9.74 12.83 24.06
CA GLN A 14 -10.04 12.07 22.85
C GLN A 14 -9.59 12.90 21.65
N THR A 15 -8.27 13.10 21.56
CA THR A 15 -7.65 13.37 20.27
C THR A 15 -7.82 12.11 19.45
N VAL A 16 -8.72 12.20 18.47
CA VAL A 16 -8.93 11.28 17.36
C VAL A 16 -7.64 10.52 17.02
N GLN A 17 -7.60 9.25 17.40
CA GLN A 17 -6.58 8.31 16.96
C GLN A 17 -6.68 8.23 15.45
N LEU A 18 -5.59 8.65 14.81
CA LEU A 18 -5.36 8.60 13.39
C LEU A 18 -5.36 7.13 12.93
N ASP A 19 -6.53 6.58 12.63
CA ASP A 19 -6.63 5.24 12.04
C ASP A 19 -6.20 5.31 10.57
N LYS A 20 -4.90 5.17 10.34
CA LYS A 20 -4.27 4.98 9.03
C LYS A 20 -4.49 3.55 8.49
N SER A 21 -5.50 2.84 8.98
CA SER A 21 -5.60 1.39 8.85
C SER A 21 -6.78 0.95 8.00
N LYS A 22 -7.14 1.71 6.94
CA LYS A 22 -8.15 1.21 6.00
C LYS A 22 -7.99 1.72 4.58
N VAL A 23 -6.90 1.32 3.94
CA VAL A 23 -6.87 1.17 2.48
C VAL A 23 -6.70 -0.32 2.17
N ARG A 24 -7.72 -1.12 2.52
CA ARG A 24 -7.84 -2.49 2.04
C ARG A 24 -8.41 -2.38 0.62
N ILE A 25 -7.53 -2.34 -0.38
CA ILE A 25 -7.93 -2.50 -1.79
C ILE A 25 -8.28 -3.99 -1.97
N GLU A 26 -9.47 -4.39 -1.51
CA GLU A 26 -10.02 -5.71 -1.79
C GLU A 26 -10.64 -5.70 -3.18
N GLY A 27 -9.86 -6.13 -4.16
CA GLY A 27 -10.32 -6.22 -5.55
C GLY A 27 -9.21 -6.67 -6.50
N GLN A 28 -8.69 -7.90 -6.34
CA GLN A 28 -7.82 -8.50 -7.34
C GLN A 28 -8.32 -9.91 -7.73
N PRO A 29 -8.59 -10.18 -9.02
CA PRO A 29 -8.80 -11.53 -9.54
C PRO A 29 -7.53 -12.35 -9.32
N LYS A 30 -7.67 -13.56 -8.77
CA LYS A 30 -6.59 -14.23 -8.04
C LYS A 30 -5.45 -14.81 -8.92
N GLU A 31 -5.57 -14.78 -10.24
CA GLU A 31 -4.49 -15.18 -11.17
C GLU A 31 -3.77 -13.99 -11.84
N THR A 32 -4.49 -12.92 -12.17
CA THR A 32 -3.89 -11.66 -12.64
C THR A 32 -3.33 -10.81 -11.50
N GLY A 33 -3.81 -11.04 -10.27
CA GLY A 33 -3.37 -10.36 -9.06
C GLY A 33 -1.89 -10.61 -8.76
N ARG A 34 -1.41 -11.86 -8.86
CA ARG A 34 -0.01 -12.19 -8.55
C ARG A 34 0.96 -11.52 -9.53
N LEU A 35 0.62 -11.51 -10.83
CA LEU A 35 1.44 -10.84 -11.84
C LEU A 35 1.48 -9.32 -11.60
N ARG A 36 0.32 -8.72 -11.35
CA ARG A 36 0.21 -7.28 -11.03
C ARG A 36 0.97 -6.93 -9.76
N GLU A 37 0.97 -7.79 -8.75
CA GLU A 37 1.70 -7.59 -7.51
C GLU A 37 3.21 -7.61 -7.72
N LEU A 38 3.73 -8.54 -8.52
CA LEU A 38 5.17 -8.57 -8.87
C LEU A 38 5.58 -7.33 -9.67
N ILE A 39 4.74 -6.90 -10.62
CA ILE A 39 4.96 -5.66 -11.37
C ILE A 39 4.95 -4.47 -10.41
N ALA A 40 3.98 -4.39 -9.50
CA ALA A 40 3.86 -3.31 -8.53
C ALA A 40 5.08 -3.24 -7.60
N GLN A 41 5.53 -4.37 -7.06
CA GLN A 41 6.71 -4.42 -6.20
C GLN A 41 7.97 -3.92 -6.93
N ARG A 42 8.18 -4.38 -8.18
CA ARG A 42 9.35 -4.00 -8.98
C ARG A 42 9.29 -2.55 -9.46
N ALA A 43 8.11 -2.09 -9.86
CA ALA A 43 7.86 -0.69 -10.21
C ALA A 43 8.09 0.23 -9.00
N TYR A 44 7.61 -0.16 -7.82
CA TYR A 44 7.82 0.59 -6.59
C TYR A 44 9.30 0.66 -6.22
N ALA A 45 10.05 -0.43 -6.32
CA ALA A 45 11.49 -0.44 -6.07
C ALA A 45 12.25 0.53 -7.01
N LYS A 46 11.91 0.54 -8.31
CA LYS A 46 12.46 1.48 -9.28
C LYS A 46 12.10 2.93 -8.95
N TRP A 47 10.84 3.18 -8.63
CA TRP A 47 10.35 4.50 -8.26
C TRP A 47 11.05 5.07 -7.02
N ILE A 48 11.27 4.22 -6.00
CA ILE A 48 12.03 4.58 -4.80
C ILE A 48 13.50 4.89 -5.15
N ALA A 49 14.14 4.04 -5.97
CA ALA A 49 15.53 4.24 -6.40
C ALA A 49 15.72 5.53 -7.23
N GLY A 50 14.70 5.91 -8.02
CA GLY A 50 14.68 7.13 -8.83
C GLY A 50 14.32 8.41 -8.04
N GLY A 51 14.14 8.33 -6.72
CA GLY A 51 13.82 9.49 -5.88
C GLY A 51 12.34 9.87 -5.84
N ARG A 52 11.44 8.93 -6.13
CA ARG A 52 9.98 9.10 -6.04
C ARG A 52 9.41 10.20 -6.93
N ARG A 53 9.93 10.32 -8.16
CA ARG A 53 9.44 11.29 -9.14
C ARG A 53 8.01 10.96 -9.56
N THR A 54 7.10 11.91 -9.43
CA THR A 54 5.67 11.69 -9.72
C THR A 54 5.43 11.42 -11.20
N ASP A 55 6.26 12.02 -12.05
CA ASP A 55 6.29 11.86 -13.51
C ASP A 55 6.85 10.51 -13.97
N SER A 56 7.61 9.80 -13.13
CA SER A 56 8.24 8.52 -13.51
C SER A 56 7.40 7.29 -13.14
N ALA A 57 6.41 7.41 -12.24
CA ALA A 57 5.69 6.26 -11.71
C ALA A 57 5.04 5.37 -12.79
N VAL A 58 4.50 5.98 -13.85
CA VAL A 58 3.92 5.24 -15.00
C VAL A 58 5.02 4.59 -15.84
N GLN A 59 6.14 5.26 -16.06
CA GLN A 59 7.28 4.70 -16.80
C GLN A 59 7.92 3.54 -16.04
N ASP A 60 8.09 3.68 -14.73
CA ASP A 60 8.60 2.64 -13.82
C ASP A 60 7.69 1.41 -13.83
N TRP A 61 6.36 1.63 -13.86
CA TRP A 61 5.36 0.55 -14.02
C TRP A 61 5.49 -0.17 -15.35
N LEU A 62 5.51 0.55 -16.47
CA LEU A 62 5.63 -0.03 -17.81
C LEU A 62 6.93 -0.82 -17.96
N GLN A 63 8.03 -0.30 -17.39
CA GLN A 63 9.31 -0.98 -17.46
C GLN A 63 9.33 -2.25 -16.59
N ALA A 64 8.76 -2.20 -15.38
CA ALA A 64 8.59 -3.39 -14.54
C ALA A 64 7.71 -4.45 -15.22
N GLU A 65 6.62 -4.03 -15.89
CA GLU A 65 5.75 -4.93 -16.65
C GLU A 65 6.51 -5.63 -17.79
N ALA A 66 7.32 -4.88 -18.56
CA ALA A 66 8.12 -5.44 -19.63
C ALA A 66 9.17 -6.45 -19.13
N GLU A 67 9.83 -6.14 -18.01
CA GLU A 67 10.82 -7.02 -17.39
C GLU A 67 10.19 -8.34 -16.90
N ILE A 68 9.08 -8.25 -16.16
CA ILE A 68 8.36 -9.42 -15.64
C ILE A 68 7.83 -10.28 -16.80
N LYS A 69 7.24 -9.66 -17.84
CA LYS A 69 6.78 -10.39 -19.04
C LYS A 69 7.93 -11.08 -19.75
N ALA A 70 9.10 -10.44 -19.84
CA ALA A 70 10.29 -11.04 -20.44
C ALA A 70 10.81 -12.23 -19.61
N GLU A 71 10.77 -12.16 -18.28
CA GLU A 71 11.16 -13.27 -17.39
C GLU A 71 10.23 -14.49 -17.58
N ILE A 72 8.92 -14.27 -17.63
CA ILE A 72 7.91 -15.31 -17.89
C ILE A 72 8.16 -15.95 -19.26
N ARG A 73 8.37 -15.14 -20.30
CA ARG A 73 8.61 -15.63 -21.67
C ARG A 73 9.90 -16.45 -21.77
N ARG A 74 10.91 -16.15 -20.96
CA ARG A 74 12.19 -16.88 -20.91
C ARG A 74 12.10 -18.18 -20.10
N GLY A 75 10.94 -18.53 -19.55
CA GLY A 75 10.78 -19.70 -18.69
C GLY A 75 11.55 -19.59 -17.37
N ARG A 76 12.03 -18.39 -17.02
CA ARG A 76 12.72 -18.14 -15.76
C ARG A 76 11.64 -18.12 -14.69
N ARG A 77 11.64 -19.10 -13.78
CA ARG A 77 10.70 -19.13 -12.65
C ARG A 77 10.81 -17.80 -11.92
N LEU A 78 9.67 -17.11 -11.80
CA LEU A 78 9.54 -15.89 -11.02
C LEU A 78 9.86 -16.24 -9.56
N HIS A 79 11.11 -16.02 -9.15
CA HIS A 79 11.47 -16.05 -7.74
C HIS A 79 10.95 -14.76 -7.12
N ALA A 80 9.92 -14.93 -6.29
CA ALA A 80 9.38 -13.90 -5.41
C ALA A 80 10.34 -13.63 -4.24
#